data_AF-A0A497CXA0-F1
#
_entry.id   AF-A0A497CXA0-F1
#
_cell.length_a   1.000
_cell.length_b   1.000
_cell.length_c   1.000
_cell.angle_alpha   90.00
_cell.angle_beta   90.00
_cell.angle_gamma   90.00
#
_symmetry.space_group_name_H-M   'P 1'
#
loop_
_entity.id
_entity.type
_entity.pdbx_description
1 polymer ?
#
loop_
_entity_poly.entity_id
_entity_poly.type
_entity_poly.pdbx_seq_one_letter_code
_entity_poly.pdbx_strand_id
1 'polypeptide(L)'
;VKYDFSTLGKVKYKILSDFVEHPVKDTVKKGFGTVDSRDPASARIVVAVGWGGLSGTNAVYSSFSAKGDRRSATIDKPNLHFDKKGFFSFSMYNANGYIATMNYAINSDDMVANEDGTYTINFLASGEPVKEGDENVVRTPRGKLWTGIIRAYYPKDKDETFVWADGWAAKLTKEFMK
;
A
#
# COMPACT_ATOMS: atom_id res chain seq x y z
N VAL A 1 -0.05 -33.10 1.40
CA VAL A 1 -1.29 -32.50 0.84
C VAL A 1 -1.02 -32.13 -0.62
N LYS A 2 -1.81 -32.65 -1.59
CA LYS A 2 -1.75 -32.16 -2.99
C LYS A 2 -2.71 -30.97 -3.09
N TYR A 3 -2.18 -29.77 -3.28
CA TYR A 3 -3.00 -28.57 -3.42
C TYR A 3 -3.54 -28.46 -4.85
N ASP A 4 -4.86 -28.24 -4.97
CA ASP A 4 -5.49 -27.93 -6.26
C ASP A 4 -5.34 -26.43 -6.58
N PHE A 5 -4.20 -26.10 -7.18
CA PHE A 5 -3.89 -24.73 -7.59
C PHE A 5 -4.83 -24.19 -8.68
N SER A 6 -5.42 -25.08 -9.50
CA SER A 6 -6.35 -24.68 -10.56
C SER A 6 -7.64 -24.11 -9.96
N THR A 7 -8.22 -24.83 -9.01
CA THR A 7 -9.43 -24.37 -8.30
C THR A 7 -9.12 -23.16 -7.42
N LEU A 8 -7.98 -23.14 -6.72
CA LEU A 8 -7.55 -21.96 -5.94
C LEU A 8 -7.48 -20.71 -6.82
N GLY A 9 -6.85 -20.81 -7.99
CA GLY A 9 -6.75 -19.71 -8.95
C GLY A 9 -8.13 -19.21 -9.37
N LYS A 10 -9.01 -20.09 -9.82
CA LYS A 10 -10.37 -19.74 -10.25
C LYS A 10 -11.16 -19.01 -9.15
N VAL A 11 -11.14 -19.54 -7.92
CA VAL A 11 -11.87 -18.93 -6.79
C VAL A 11 -11.27 -17.59 -6.42
N LYS A 12 -9.94 -17.49 -6.33
CA LYS A 12 -9.23 -16.24 -6.01
C LYS A 12 -9.57 -15.14 -7.02
N TYR A 13 -9.43 -15.42 -8.31
CA TYR A 13 -9.69 -14.41 -9.34
C TYR A 13 -11.17 -14.04 -9.44
N LYS A 14 -12.09 -14.98 -9.18
CA LYS A 14 -13.51 -14.63 -9.07
C LYS A 14 -13.76 -13.64 -7.93
N ILE A 15 -13.25 -13.89 -6.72
CA ILE A 15 -13.40 -12.96 -5.58
C ILE A 15 -12.81 -11.58 -5.92
N LEU A 16 -11.65 -11.54 -6.58
CA LEU A 16 -11.04 -10.29 -7.01
C LEU A 16 -11.91 -9.53 -8.02
N SER A 17 -12.42 -10.22 -9.05
CA SER A 17 -13.30 -9.62 -10.07
C SER A 17 -14.58 -9.07 -9.44
N ASP A 18 -15.25 -9.88 -8.61
CA ASP A 18 -16.49 -9.49 -7.93
C ASP A 18 -16.26 -8.25 -7.04
N PHE A 19 -15.11 -8.17 -6.35
CA PHE A 19 -14.77 -7.01 -5.51
C PHE A 19 -14.46 -5.75 -6.33
N VAL A 20 -13.83 -5.88 -7.50
CA VAL A 20 -13.57 -4.75 -8.40
C VAL A 20 -14.89 -4.19 -8.97
N GLU A 21 -15.82 -5.07 -9.34
CA GLU A 21 -17.15 -4.68 -9.86
C GLU A 21 -18.07 -4.13 -8.75
N HIS A 22 -17.94 -4.65 -7.54
CA HIS A 22 -18.79 -4.32 -6.40
C HIS A 22 -17.95 -4.05 -5.14
N PRO A 23 -17.27 -2.89 -5.08
CA PRO A 23 -16.38 -2.58 -3.97
C PRO A 23 -17.14 -2.45 -2.66
N VAL A 24 -16.68 -3.19 -1.64
CA VAL A 24 -17.20 -3.12 -0.27
C VAL A 24 -16.35 -2.16 0.55
N LYS A 25 -16.99 -1.15 1.15
CA LYS A 25 -16.32 -0.15 1.98
C LYS A 25 -15.66 -0.78 3.21
N ASP A 26 -14.47 -0.28 3.56
CA ASP A 26 -13.71 -0.67 4.76
C ASP A 26 -13.32 -2.16 4.80
N THR A 27 -13.32 -2.86 3.66
CA THR A 27 -12.95 -4.28 3.55
C THR A 27 -11.59 -4.58 4.19
N VAL A 28 -10.58 -3.75 3.91
CA VAL A 28 -9.24 -3.89 4.50
C VAL A 28 -9.26 -3.67 6.02
N LYS A 29 -10.04 -2.69 6.50
CA LYS A 29 -10.13 -2.36 7.93
C LYS A 29 -10.78 -3.47 8.74
N LYS A 30 -11.74 -4.18 8.13
CA LYS A 30 -12.57 -5.20 8.79
C LYS A 30 -12.12 -6.63 8.49
N GLY A 31 -11.34 -6.85 7.45
CA GLY A 31 -10.99 -8.19 6.97
C GLY A 31 -9.78 -8.84 7.66
N PHE A 32 -8.85 -8.04 8.19
CA PHE A 32 -7.66 -8.56 8.87
C PHE A 32 -7.85 -8.72 10.38
N GLY A 33 -7.15 -9.69 10.97
CA GLY A 33 -7.21 -10.01 12.39
C GLY A 33 -7.49 -11.49 12.66
N THR A 34 -7.87 -11.79 13.90
CA THR A 34 -8.24 -13.15 14.31
C THR A 34 -9.60 -13.53 13.72
N VAL A 35 -9.95 -14.82 13.78
CA VAL A 35 -11.27 -15.29 13.33
C VAL A 35 -12.41 -14.57 14.06
N ASP A 36 -12.23 -14.26 15.34
CA ASP A 36 -13.25 -13.63 16.18
C ASP A 36 -13.38 -12.12 15.97
N SER A 37 -12.30 -11.44 15.55
CA SER A 37 -12.28 -9.98 15.46
C SER A 37 -12.62 -9.43 14.08
N ARG A 38 -12.59 -10.27 13.03
CA ARG A 38 -12.74 -9.83 11.64
C ARG A 38 -14.15 -10.10 11.11
N ASP A 39 -14.60 -9.25 10.19
CA ASP A 39 -15.82 -9.54 9.41
C ASP A 39 -15.55 -10.72 8.46
N PRO A 40 -16.31 -11.83 8.53
CA PRO A 40 -16.09 -13.00 7.66
C PRO A 40 -16.21 -12.71 6.16
N ALA A 41 -17.07 -11.76 5.76
CA ALA A 41 -17.20 -11.39 4.35
C ALA A 41 -15.94 -10.64 3.88
N SER A 42 -15.53 -9.60 4.60
CA SER A 42 -14.31 -8.86 4.34
C SER A 42 -13.06 -9.75 4.40
N ALA A 43 -13.01 -10.70 5.34
CA ALA A 43 -11.90 -11.65 5.50
C ALA A 43 -11.67 -12.49 4.24
N ARG A 44 -12.74 -12.98 3.59
CA ARG A 44 -12.64 -13.74 2.34
C ARG A 44 -12.04 -12.90 1.22
N ILE A 45 -12.42 -11.62 1.14
CA ILE A 45 -11.89 -10.69 0.15
C ILE A 45 -10.42 -10.40 0.42
N VAL A 46 -10.04 -9.99 1.63
CA VAL A 46 -8.65 -9.64 1.93
C VAL A 46 -7.70 -10.83 1.83
N VAL A 47 -8.15 -12.06 2.08
CA VAL A 47 -7.34 -13.27 1.83
C VAL A 47 -7.06 -13.46 0.34
N ALA A 48 -8.01 -13.14 -0.54
CA ALA A 48 -7.81 -13.17 -1.98
C ALA A 48 -6.93 -12.02 -2.48
N VAL A 49 -7.07 -10.82 -1.89
CA VAL A 49 -6.32 -9.60 -2.28
C VAL A 49 -4.89 -9.59 -1.72
N GLY A 50 -4.72 -9.90 -0.44
CA GLY A 50 -3.45 -9.74 0.27
C GLY A 50 -3.40 -10.58 1.54
N TRP A 51 -3.23 -11.90 1.38
CA TRP A 51 -3.04 -12.83 2.49
C TRP A 51 -1.84 -12.44 3.37
N GLY A 52 -1.98 -12.65 4.68
CA GLY A 52 -0.91 -12.37 5.67
C GLY A 52 -0.89 -10.96 6.26
N GLY A 53 -1.88 -10.11 5.93
CA GLY A 53 -2.02 -8.80 6.56
C GLY A 53 -2.33 -8.88 8.07
N LEU A 54 -1.76 -7.93 8.82
CA LEU A 54 -2.02 -7.79 10.25
C LEU A 54 -3.34 -7.02 10.49
N SER A 55 -3.93 -7.18 11.67
CA SER A 55 -5.07 -6.35 12.10
C SER A 55 -4.73 -4.87 12.12
N GLY A 56 -5.74 -4.01 12.00
CA GLY A 56 -5.61 -2.54 12.09
C GLY A 56 -4.90 -2.04 13.36
N THR A 57 -4.95 -2.81 14.45
CA THR A 57 -4.23 -2.50 15.70
C THR A 57 -2.71 -2.61 15.58
N ASN A 58 -2.22 -3.37 14.60
CA ASN A 58 -0.80 -3.64 14.38
C ASN A 58 -0.29 -3.03 13.07
N ALA A 59 -1.13 -2.97 12.04
CA ALA A 59 -0.79 -2.29 10.80
C ALA A 59 -2.02 -1.80 10.03
N VAL A 60 -1.85 -0.67 9.36
CA VAL A 60 -2.83 -0.06 8.46
C VAL A 60 -2.30 -0.12 7.03
N TYR A 61 -3.17 -0.41 6.08
CA TYR A 61 -2.86 -0.53 4.66
C TYR A 61 -3.86 0.27 3.84
N SER A 62 -3.37 1.11 2.92
CA SER A 62 -4.23 1.82 1.97
C SER A 62 -3.59 1.86 0.59
N SER A 63 -4.36 1.53 -0.44
CA SER A 63 -3.89 1.41 -1.82
C SER A 63 -4.20 2.66 -2.63
N PHE A 64 -3.26 3.08 -3.47
CA PHE A 64 -3.45 4.14 -4.45
C PHE A 64 -3.08 3.66 -5.86
N SER A 65 -3.68 4.29 -6.86
CA SER A 65 -3.42 4.02 -8.28
C SER A 65 -2.67 5.19 -8.91
N ALA A 66 -1.80 4.90 -9.86
CA ALA A 66 -1.01 5.92 -10.52
C ALA A 66 -0.59 5.48 -11.92
N LYS A 67 -0.21 6.46 -12.74
CA LYS A 67 0.32 6.23 -14.08
C LYS A 67 1.45 7.20 -14.38
N GLY A 68 2.20 6.91 -15.43
CA GLY A 68 3.34 7.72 -15.87
C GLY A 68 4.63 7.33 -15.17
N ASP A 69 5.73 7.94 -15.62
CA ASP A 69 7.08 7.49 -15.29
C ASP A 69 7.67 8.16 -14.04
N ARG A 70 7.54 9.49 -13.92
CA ARG A 70 8.02 10.26 -12.76
C ARG A 70 6.86 10.91 -12.01
N ARG A 71 6.80 10.65 -10.70
CA ARG A 71 5.91 11.35 -9.77
C ARG A 71 6.67 11.70 -8.49
N SER A 72 6.15 12.66 -7.74
CA SER A 72 6.69 13.03 -6.42
C SER A 72 5.54 13.46 -5.52
N ALA A 73 5.66 13.18 -4.23
CA ALA A 73 4.70 13.63 -3.23
C ALA A 73 5.39 13.89 -1.89
N THR A 74 5.01 14.97 -1.23
CA THR A 74 5.41 15.29 0.15
C THR A 74 4.27 14.95 1.09
N ILE A 75 4.54 14.12 2.10
CA ILE A 75 3.55 13.64 3.06
C ILE A 75 3.93 14.00 4.49
N ASP A 76 2.95 14.19 5.36
CA ASP A 76 3.16 14.32 6.80
C ASP A 76 3.42 12.96 7.46
N LYS A 77 4.10 13.00 8.61
CA LYS A 77 4.44 11.82 9.39
C LYS A 77 3.21 11.32 10.17
N PRO A 78 2.80 10.05 10.05
CA PRO A 78 1.66 9.50 10.79
C PRO A 78 1.97 9.37 12.30
N ASN A 79 0.95 9.31 13.15
CA ASN A 79 1.11 9.12 14.60
C ASN A 79 1.31 7.64 14.97
N LEU A 80 2.56 7.16 14.91
CA LEU A 80 2.94 5.78 15.22
C LEU A 80 3.83 5.69 16.47
N HIS A 81 3.98 4.49 17.02
CA HIS A 81 4.95 4.19 18.09
C HIS A 81 6.40 4.12 17.54
N PHE A 82 6.93 5.23 17.00
CA PHE A 82 8.31 5.28 16.47
C PHE A 82 9.36 4.96 17.54
N ASP A 83 9.09 5.32 18.80
CA ASP A 83 9.92 4.96 19.97
C ASP A 83 10.03 3.44 20.18
N LYS A 84 9.09 2.66 19.62
CA LYS A 84 9.04 1.20 19.67
C LYS A 84 9.13 0.56 18.30
N LYS A 85 9.88 1.17 17.37
CA LYS A 85 10.11 0.66 16.01
C LYS A 85 8.86 0.61 15.12
N GLY A 86 7.85 1.43 15.41
CA GLY A 86 6.80 1.75 14.44
C GLY A 86 7.38 2.52 13.25
N PHE A 87 6.90 2.24 12.05
CA PHE A 87 7.39 2.82 10.80
C PHE A 87 6.27 2.86 9.76
N PHE A 88 6.42 3.65 8.70
CA PHE A 88 5.54 3.61 7.53
C PHE A 88 6.33 3.35 6.26
N SER A 89 5.67 2.84 5.23
CA SER A 89 6.32 2.46 3.98
C SER A 89 5.41 2.59 2.77
N PHE A 90 6.05 2.61 1.61
CA PHE A 90 5.42 2.49 0.30
C PHE A 90 5.93 1.21 -0.35
N SER A 91 5.07 0.46 -1.02
CA SER A 91 5.51 -0.60 -1.93
C SER A 91 4.70 -0.61 -3.21
N MET A 92 5.41 -0.68 -4.33
CA MET A 92 4.89 -0.49 -5.68
C MET A 92 4.66 -1.84 -6.37
N TYR A 93 3.59 -1.90 -7.16
CA TYR A 93 3.14 -3.06 -7.90
C TYR A 93 2.75 -2.65 -9.33
N ASN A 94 2.79 -3.58 -10.26
CA ASN A 94 2.18 -3.38 -11.58
C ASN A 94 0.65 -3.37 -11.51
N ALA A 95 -0.02 -3.06 -12.62
CA ALA A 95 -1.48 -3.06 -12.73
C ALA A 95 -2.16 -4.37 -12.28
N ASN A 96 -1.44 -5.50 -12.32
CA ASN A 96 -1.94 -6.81 -11.93
C ASN A 96 -1.70 -7.13 -10.44
N GLY A 97 -1.13 -6.20 -9.67
CA GLY A 97 -0.85 -6.37 -8.24
C GLY A 97 0.42 -7.17 -7.93
N TYR A 98 1.35 -7.30 -8.88
CA TYR A 98 2.64 -7.98 -8.66
C TYR A 98 3.81 -7.01 -8.53
N ILE A 99 4.76 -7.35 -7.66
CA ILE A 99 6.07 -6.69 -7.62
C ILE A 99 6.76 -6.97 -8.95
N ALA A 100 7.16 -5.91 -9.65
CA ALA A 100 7.68 -5.99 -11.01
C ALA A 100 9.00 -5.25 -11.20
N THR A 101 9.58 -4.71 -10.13
CA THR A 101 10.80 -3.90 -10.14
C THR A 101 11.67 -4.23 -8.92
N MET A 102 12.97 -3.96 -9.03
CA MET A 102 13.87 -3.88 -7.87
C MET A 102 13.68 -2.52 -7.20
N ASN A 103 13.99 -2.41 -5.89
CA ASN A 103 13.79 -1.20 -5.08
C ASN A 103 12.33 -0.69 -5.17
N TYR A 104 11.38 -1.63 -5.20
CA TYR A 104 9.95 -1.39 -5.30
C TYR A 104 9.34 -0.86 -3.99
N ALA A 105 10.09 -0.88 -2.90
CA ALA A 105 9.64 -0.44 -1.59
C ALA A 105 10.65 0.49 -0.93
N ILE A 106 10.13 1.42 -0.13
CA ILE A 106 10.89 2.33 0.72
C ILE A 106 10.13 2.50 2.04
N ASN A 107 10.84 2.64 3.15
CA ASN A 107 10.26 2.80 4.48
C ASN A 107 10.88 4.00 5.21
N SER A 108 10.20 4.46 6.26
CA SER A 108 10.58 5.68 6.99
C SER A 108 11.89 5.60 7.75
N ASP A 109 12.45 4.41 7.97
CA ASP A 109 13.76 4.23 8.60
C ASP A 109 14.89 4.50 7.60
N ASP A 110 14.63 4.29 6.31
CA ASP A 110 15.57 4.55 5.20
C ASP A 110 15.37 5.94 4.56
N MET A 111 14.26 6.62 4.87
CA MET A 111 13.95 7.94 4.31
C MET A 111 14.55 9.08 5.12
N VAL A 112 14.99 10.12 4.41
CA VAL A 112 15.39 11.40 4.97
C VAL A 112 14.14 12.28 5.13
N ALA A 113 13.91 12.78 6.34
CA ALA A 113 12.84 13.74 6.60
C ALA A 113 13.27 15.16 6.21
N ASN A 114 12.32 15.94 5.72
CA ASN A 114 12.47 17.38 5.53
C ASN A 114 12.61 18.09 6.90
N GLU A 115 13.07 19.34 6.90
CA GLU A 115 13.25 20.13 8.14
C GLU A 115 11.96 20.27 8.96
N ASP A 116 10.80 20.30 8.30
CA ASP A 116 9.47 20.38 8.92
C ASP A 116 8.92 19.01 9.39
N GLY A 117 9.70 17.94 9.23
CA GLY A 117 9.34 16.58 9.60
C GLY A 117 8.46 15.85 8.59
N THR A 118 8.12 16.47 7.45
CA THR A 118 7.48 15.78 6.31
C THR A 118 8.47 14.93 5.54
N TYR A 119 7.98 14.09 4.63
CA TYR A 119 8.81 13.25 3.77
C TYR A 119 8.43 13.49 2.32
N THR A 120 9.40 13.88 1.49
CA THR A 120 9.23 13.97 0.04
C THR A 120 9.69 12.65 -0.59
N ILE A 121 8.78 11.90 -1.24
CA ILE A 121 9.07 10.61 -1.88
C ILE A 121 9.06 10.79 -3.40
N ASN A 122 10.11 10.30 -4.05
CA ASN A 122 10.26 10.33 -5.50
C ASN A 122 9.95 8.95 -6.10
N PHE A 123 8.89 8.88 -6.89
CA PHE A 123 8.43 7.66 -7.57
C PHE A 123 8.97 7.68 -9.00
N LEU A 124 10.05 6.94 -9.23
CA LEU A 124 10.76 6.95 -10.51
C LEU A 124 10.58 5.62 -11.22
N ALA A 125 10.28 5.65 -12.51
CA ALA A 125 10.19 4.44 -13.29
C ALA A 125 11.51 3.65 -13.21
N SER A 126 11.42 2.32 -13.21
CA SER A 126 12.60 1.45 -13.24
C SER A 126 13.49 1.85 -14.42
N GLY A 127 14.78 2.06 -14.16
CA GLY A 127 15.75 2.51 -15.16
C GLY A 127 15.67 3.99 -15.56
N GLU A 128 14.82 4.79 -14.91
CA GLU A 128 14.88 6.26 -15.01
C GLU A 128 16.07 6.78 -14.17
N PRO A 129 16.87 7.74 -14.67
CA PRO A 129 17.99 8.28 -13.89
C PRO A 129 17.49 9.00 -12.64
N VAL A 130 18.21 8.78 -11.53
CA VAL A 130 18.11 9.61 -10.33
C VAL A 130 18.86 10.91 -10.64
N LYS A 131 18.20 12.04 -10.49
CA LYS A 131 18.79 13.37 -10.69
C LYS A 131 19.40 13.85 -9.38
N GLU A 132 20.31 14.81 -9.47
CA GLU A 132 20.82 15.49 -8.27
C GLU A 132 19.65 16.10 -7.48
N GLY A 133 19.61 15.82 -6.18
CA GLY A 133 18.50 16.21 -5.29
C GLY A 133 17.32 15.23 -5.20
N ASP A 134 17.28 14.17 -6.02
CA ASP A 134 16.26 13.11 -5.87
C ASP A 134 16.60 12.22 -4.65
N GLU A 135 16.09 12.58 -3.47
CA GLU A 135 16.12 11.73 -2.28
C GLU A 135 14.89 10.81 -2.20
N ASN A 136 14.88 9.87 -1.25
CA ASN A 136 13.74 8.98 -0.94
C ASN A 136 13.11 8.34 -2.19
N VAL A 137 13.93 7.71 -3.01
CA VAL A 137 13.52 7.16 -4.31
C VAL A 137 12.92 5.76 -4.17
N VAL A 138 11.73 5.55 -4.72
CA VAL A 138 11.11 4.24 -4.90
C VAL A 138 10.85 3.95 -6.38
N ARG A 139 11.08 2.70 -6.82
CA ARG A 139 10.98 2.32 -8.22
C ARG A 139 9.61 1.81 -8.62
N THR A 140 9.04 2.41 -9.68
CA THR A 140 7.75 2.03 -10.25
C THR A 140 7.90 1.30 -11.59
N PRO A 141 6.90 0.51 -12.02
CA PRO A 141 6.84 -0.04 -13.37
C PRO A 141 6.76 1.05 -14.45
N ARG A 142 7.52 0.90 -15.56
CA ARG A 142 7.53 1.85 -16.70
C ARG A 142 6.19 1.93 -17.44
N GLY A 143 5.83 3.15 -17.87
CA GLY A 143 4.89 3.44 -18.95
C GLY A 143 3.47 2.89 -18.78
N LYS A 144 3.09 2.49 -17.57
CA LYS A 144 1.89 1.70 -17.30
C LYS A 144 1.12 2.25 -16.11
N LEU A 145 -0.14 1.83 -16.01
CA LEU A 145 -0.86 1.85 -14.75
C LEU A 145 -0.08 1.00 -13.74
N TRP A 146 0.17 1.56 -12.57
CA TRP A 146 0.78 0.89 -11.44
C TRP A 146 0.01 1.26 -10.17
N THR A 147 0.16 0.43 -9.15
CA THR A 147 -0.48 0.65 -7.85
C THR A 147 0.57 0.71 -6.77
N GLY A 148 0.29 1.49 -5.73
CA GLY A 148 1.11 1.55 -4.54
C GLY A 148 0.27 1.23 -3.32
N ILE A 149 0.91 0.70 -2.29
CA ILE A 149 0.29 0.51 -0.98
C ILE A 149 1.09 1.30 0.03
N ILE A 150 0.42 2.24 0.70
CA ILE A 150 0.87 2.89 1.93
C ILE A 150 0.65 1.90 3.06
N ARG A 151 1.69 1.66 3.86
CA ARG A 151 1.61 0.81 5.06
C ARG A 151 2.09 1.60 6.25
N ALA A 152 1.41 1.47 7.38
CA ALA A 152 1.81 2.06 8.65
C ALA A 152 1.78 0.98 9.72
N TYR A 153 2.89 0.78 10.42
CA TYR A 153 3.09 -0.29 11.39
C TYR A 153 3.19 0.27 12.81
N TYR A 154 2.56 -0.44 13.73
CA TYR A 154 2.44 -0.09 15.14
C TYR A 154 1.77 1.27 15.41
N PRO A 155 0.51 1.44 14.96
CA PRO A 155 -0.24 2.67 15.19
C PRO A 155 -0.51 2.90 16.68
N LYS A 156 -0.52 4.17 17.11
CA LYS A 156 -1.01 4.54 18.45
C LYS A 156 -2.53 4.48 18.51
N ASP A 157 -3.16 4.95 17.44
CA ASP A 157 -4.60 4.86 17.20
C ASP A 157 -4.81 4.39 15.75
N LYS A 158 -5.54 3.27 15.60
CA LYS A 158 -5.77 2.67 14.28
C LYS A 158 -6.69 3.52 13.41
N ASP A 159 -7.67 4.19 13.99
CA ASP A 159 -8.70 4.92 13.25
C ASP A 159 -8.12 6.25 12.73
N GLU A 160 -7.31 6.94 13.56
CA GLU A 160 -6.47 8.07 13.12
C GLU A 160 -5.54 7.66 11.98
N THR A 161 -4.86 6.52 12.13
CA THR A 161 -3.92 6.03 11.12
C THR A 161 -4.62 5.64 9.81
N PHE A 162 -5.84 5.09 9.89
CA PHE A 162 -6.67 4.86 8.69
C PHE A 162 -7.08 6.17 8.02
N VAL A 163 -7.47 7.19 8.76
CA VAL A 163 -7.78 8.52 8.20
C VAL A 163 -6.57 9.09 7.46
N TRP A 164 -5.37 9.00 8.07
CA TRP A 164 -4.13 9.44 7.43
C TRP A 164 -3.82 8.64 6.15
N ALA A 165 -3.81 7.31 6.23
CA ALA A 165 -3.44 6.45 5.11
C ALA A 165 -4.43 6.55 3.93
N ASP A 166 -5.74 6.51 4.21
CA ASP A 166 -6.77 6.64 3.19
C ASP A 166 -6.79 8.06 2.58
N GLY A 167 -6.56 9.08 3.42
CA GLY A 167 -6.45 10.47 2.98
C GLY A 167 -5.31 10.66 1.97
N TRP A 168 -4.13 10.12 2.26
CA TRP A 168 -3.02 10.16 1.31
C TRP A 168 -3.23 9.29 0.10
N ALA A 169 -3.73 8.07 0.26
CA ALA A 169 -3.98 7.19 -0.88
C ALA A 169 -4.95 7.82 -1.88
N ALA A 170 -5.99 8.50 -1.40
CA ALA A 170 -6.93 9.25 -2.24
C ALA A 170 -6.25 10.46 -2.93
N LYS A 171 -5.46 11.25 -2.20
CA LYS A 171 -4.71 12.39 -2.76
C LYS A 171 -3.73 11.92 -3.84
N LEU A 172 -2.92 10.90 -3.57
CA LEU A 172 -1.97 10.33 -4.52
C LEU A 172 -2.68 9.79 -5.76
N THR A 173 -3.79 9.06 -5.57
CA THR A 173 -4.58 8.59 -6.72
C THR A 173 -5.06 9.75 -7.58
N LYS A 174 -5.63 10.79 -6.96
CA LYS A 174 -6.11 11.97 -7.69
C LYS A 174 -4.99 12.68 -8.45
N GLU A 175 -3.83 12.86 -7.85
CA GLU A 175 -2.73 13.62 -8.46
C GLU A 175 -1.95 12.79 -9.49
N PHE A 176 -1.69 11.51 -9.22
CA PHE A 176 -0.86 10.67 -10.09
C PHE A 176 -1.64 10.03 -11.24
N MET A 177 -2.97 10.11 -11.23
CA MET A 177 -3.83 9.72 -12.34
C MET A 177 -4.13 10.86 -13.33
N LYS A 178 -3.70 12.09 -13.05
CA LYS A 178 -3.63 13.19 -14.04
C LYS A 178 -2.56 12.85 -15.07
#